data_AF-A0A7J9XXJ4-F1
#
_entry.id   AF-A0A7J9XXJ4-F1
#
_cell.length_a   1.000
_cell.length_b   1.000
_cell.length_c   1.000
_cell.angle_alpha   90.00
_cell.angle_beta   90.00
_cell.angle_gamma   90.00
#
_symmetry.space_group_name_H-M   'P 1'
#
loop_
_entity.id
_entity.type
_entity.pdbx_description
1 polymer ?
#
loop_
_entity_poly.entity_id
_entity_poly.type
_entity_poly.pdbx_seq_one_letter_code
_entity_poly.pdbx_strand_id
1 'polypeptide(L)' 'VAPLAGWTDADVDAYIAEHGLVVNPLVYAGYPSIGCAPCTRAVAPGEDPRAGRWAGTGKTECGINT' A
#
# COMPACT_ATOMS: atom_id res chain seq x y z
N VAL A 1 16.94 -5.90 5.68
CA VAL A 1 16.86 -4.77 6.64
C VAL A 1 15.66 -3.91 6.26
N ALA A 2 14.84 -3.50 7.23
CA ALA A 2 13.63 -2.71 6.99
C ALA A 2 13.72 -1.37 7.76
N PRO A 3 14.25 -0.28 7.15
CA PRO A 3 14.57 0.96 7.86
C PRO A 3 13.33 1.76 8.29
N LEU A 4 12.19 1.54 7.64
CA LEU A 4 10.92 2.20 7.95
C LEU A 4 10.02 1.32 8.84
N ALA A 5 10.54 0.23 9.43
CA ALA A 5 9.71 -0.70 10.22
C ALA A 5 9.06 -0.06 11.46
N GLY A 6 9.63 1.03 11.97
CA GLY A 6 9.07 1.78 13.09
C GLY A 6 8.16 2.95 12.68
N TRP A 7 7.95 3.17 11.39
CA TRP A 7 7.11 4.27 10.90
C TRP A 7 5.65 3.86 10.87
N THR A 8 4.79 4.80 11.21
CA THR A 8 3.35 4.74 10.98
C THR A 8 3.01 5.31 9.60
N ASP A 9 1.78 5.08 9.12
CA ASP A 9 1.30 5.69 7.88
C ASP A 9 1.35 7.24 7.96
N ALA A 10 1.09 7.82 9.13
CA ALA A 10 1.17 9.25 9.34
C ALA A 10 2.61 9.79 9.22
N ASP A 11 3.62 9.01 9.64
CA ASP A 11 5.03 9.38 9.46
C ASP A 11 5.41 9.39 7.97
N VAL A 12 4.92 8.41 7.21
CA VAL A 12 5.10 8.33 5.76
C VAL A 12 4.46 9.55 5.07
N ASP A 13 3.21 9.86 5.41
CA ASP A 13 2.48 11.00 4.84
C ASP A 13 3.15 12.35 5.16
N ALA A 14 3.61 12.53 6.40
CA ALA A 14 4.34 13.73 6.82
C ALA A 14 5.63 13.91 6.02
N TYR A 15 6.40 12.83 5.82
CA TYR A 15 7.64 12.87 5.06
C TYR A 15 7.41 13.18 3.57
N ILE A 16 6.37 12.59 2.98
CA ILE A 16 5.95 12.91 1.60
C ILE A 16 5.66 14.40 1.46
N ALA A 17 4.89 14.97 2.39
CA ALA A 17 4.50 16.37 2.37
C ALA A 17 5.70 17.32 2.59
N GLU A 18 6.56 17.03 3.58
CA GLU A 18 7.75 17.83 3.90
C GLU A 18 8.71 17.93 2.71
N HIS A 19 8.89 16.84 1.96
CA HIS A 19 9.86 16.76 0.88
C HIS A 19 9.25 16.91 -0.52
N GLY A 20 7.95 17.14 -0.63
CA GLY A 20 7.27 17.30 -1.92
C GLY A 20 7.39 16.07 -2.82
N LEU A 21 7.33 14.86 -2.23
CA LEU A 21 7.47 13.62 -2.98
C LEU A 21 6.24 13.35 -3.86
N VAL A 22 6.48 12.84 -5.06
CA VAL A 22 5.40 12.43 -5.96
C VAL A 22 4.77 11.13 -5.46
N VAL A 23 3.46 11.14 -5.27
CA VAL A 23 2.66 9.96 -4.88
C VAL A 23 2.04 9.33 -6.12
N ASN A 24 1.96 8.00 -6.14
CA ASN A 24 1.25 7.30 -7.21
C ASN A 24 -0.23 7.74 -7.24
N PRO A 25 -0.77 8.23 -8.37
CA PRO A 25 -2.15 8.70 -8.46
C PRO A 25 -3.21 7.68 -8.03
N LEU A 26 -2.91 6.37 -8.12
CA LEU A 26 -3.82 5.31 -7.69
C LEU A 26 -4.11 5.34 -6.18
N VAL A 27 -3.20 5.90 -5.36
CA VAL A 27 -3.47 6.10 -3.93
C VAL A 27 -4.72 6.95 -3.73
N TYR A 28 -4.84 8.06 -4.48
CA TYR A 28 -6.02 8.93 -4.46
C TYR A 28 -7.27 8.29 -5.10
N ALA A 29 -7.08 7.25 -5.91
CA ALA A 29 -8.16 6.44 -6.47
C ALA A 29 -8.59 5.27 -5.56
N GLY A 30 -8.10 5.22 -4.31
CA GLY A 30 -8.50 4.22 -3.33
C GLY A 30 -7.63 2.96 -3.30
N TYR A 31 -6.39 3.01 -3.83
CA TYR A 31 -5.42 1.92 -3.79
C TYR A 31 -4.28 2.21 -2.81
N PRO A 32 -4.47 2.05 -1.48
CA PRO A 32 -3.43 2.34 -0.49
C PRO A 32 -2.29 1.30 -0.46
N SER A 33 -2.50 0.09 -1.00
CA SER A 33 -1.44 -0.90 -1.21
C SER A 33 -1.44 -1.39 -2.67
N ILE A 34 -0.40 -1.03 -3.42
CA ILE A 34 -0.32 -1.30 -4.87
C ILE A 34 0.63 -2.47 -5.13
N GLY A 35 0.14 -3.50 -5.84
CA GLY A 35 0.93 -4.61 -6.35
C GLY A 35 0.77 -4.78 -7.85
N CYS A 36 0.78 -6.03 -8.34
CA CYS A 36 0.49 -6.31 -9.75
C CYS A 36 -1.00 -6.07 -10.06
N ALA A 37 -1.28 -5.59 -11.26
CA ALA A 37 -2.64 -5.31 -11.74
C ALA A 37 -3.68 -6.44 -11.50
N PRO A 38 -3.39 -7.74 -11.78
CA PRO A 38 -4.41 -8.79 -11.63
C PRO A 38 -4.75 -9.15 -10.19
N CYS A 39 -3.98 -8.69 -9.20
CA CYS A 39 -4.14 -9.06 -7.80
C CYS A 39 -4.17 -7.86 -6.84
N THR A 40 -4.54 -6.68 -7.36
CA THR A 40 -4.70 -5.45 -6.59
C THR A 40 -6.05 -4.80 -6.93
N ARG A 41 -6.85 -4.49 -5.92
CA ARG A 41 -8.10 -3.71 -6.05
C ARG A 41 -8.08 -2.48 -5.13
N ALA A 42 -8.97 -1.53 -5.39
CA ALA A 42 -9.27 -0.47 -4.43
C ALA A 42 -9.93 -1.05 -3.17
N VAL A 43 -9.72 -0.39 -2.03
CA VAL A 43 -10.33 -0.75 -0.75
C VAL A 43 -11.53 0.14 -0.42
N ALA A 44 -12.48 -0.40 0.34
CA ALA A 44 -13.61 0.38 0.82
C ALA A 44 -13.21 1.21 2.07
N PRO A 45 -13.94 2.30 2.39
CA PRO A 45 -13.67 3.08 3.61
C PRO A 45 -13.72 2.21 4.86
N GLY A 46 -12.67 2.27 5.68
CA GLY A 46 -12.54 1.48 6.92
C GLY A 46 -12.01 0.06 6.73
N GLU A 47 -11.77 -0.41 5.50
CA GLU A 47 -11.02 -1.65 5.27
C GLU A 47 -9.53 -1.46 5.62
N ASP A 48 -8.86 -2.57 5.95
CA ASP A 48 -7.41 -2.60 6.10
C ASP A 48 -6.73 -2.11 4.80
N PRO A 49 -5.71 -1.23 4.86
CA PRO A 49 -5.03 -0.70 3.67
C PRO A 49 -4.44 -1.77 2.73
N ARG A 50 -4.15 -2.97 3.24
CA ARG A 50 -3.66 -4.10 2.44
C ARG A 50 -4.74 -5.07 2.00
N ALA A 51 -6.02 -4.88 2.40
CA ALA A 51 -7.14 -5.75 2.02
C ALA A 51 -7.37 -5.84 0.50
N GLY A 52 -6.85 -4.87 -0.26
CA GLY A 52 -6.90 -4.87 -1.72
C GLY A 52 -5.89 -5.82 -2.38
N ARG A 53 -4.92 -6.37 -1.64
CA ARG A 53 -3.90 -7.30 -2.15
C ARG A 53 -4.43 -8.72 -2.22
N TRP A 54 -3.92 -9.48 -3.19
CA TRP A 54 -4.32 -10.86 -3.46
C TRP A 54 -5.82 -11.03 -3.77
N ALA A 55 -6.49 -9.95 -4.18
CA ALA A 55 -7.89 -9.98 -4.57
C ALA A 55 -8.15 -11.06 -5.63
N GLY A 56 -9.13 -11.93 -5.37
CA GLY A 56 -9.45 -13.05 -6.25
C GLY A 56 -8.41 -14.18 -6.28
N THR A 57 -7.42 -14.18 -5.38
CA THR A 57 -6.38 -15.22 -5.29
C THR A 57 -6.26 -15.74 -3.85
N GLY A 58 -5.83 -17.00 -3.68
CA GLY A 58 -5.65 -17.62 -2.35
C GLY A 58 -4.29 -17.38 -1.70
N LYS A 59 -3.50 -16.41 -2.16
CA LYS A 59 -2.15 -16.16 -1.62
C LYS A 59 -2.20 -15.16 -0.47
N THR A 60 -1.38 -15.39 0.55
CA THR A 60 -1.24 -14.48 1.71
C THR A 60 0.00 -13.61 1.64
N GLU A 61 1.03 -14.00 0.87
CA GLU A 61 2.23 -13.18 0.62
C GLU A 61 2.79 -13.35 -0.79
N CYS A 62 3.56 -12.34 -1.23
CA CYS A 62 4.28 -12.38 -2.50
C CYS A 62 5.64 -13.11 -2.33
N GLY A 63 6.14 -13.76 -3.38
CA GLY A 63 7.46 -14.43 -3.36
C GLY A 63 8.67 -13.51 -3.20
N ILE A 64 8.46 -12.19 -3.07
CA ILE A 64 9.51 -11.21 -2.74
C ILE A 64 9.88 -11.21 -1.25
N ASN A 65 8.96 -11.66 -0.39
CA ASN A 65 9.16 -11.77 1.05
C ASN A 65 8.86 -13.22 1.48
N THR A 66 9.89 -14.06 1.49
CA THR A 66 9.84 -15.45 1.99
C THR A 66 10.72 -15.62 3.21
#